data_AF-A0A538BMR7-F1
#
_entry.id   AF-A0A538BMR7-F1
#
_cell.length_a   1.000
_cell.length_b   1.000
_cell.length_c   1.000
_cell.angle_alpha   90.00
_cell.angle_beta   90.00
_cell.angle_gamma   90.00
#
_symmetry.space_group_name_H-M   'P 1'
#
loop_
_entity.id
_entity.type
_entity.pdbx_description
1 polymer ?
#
loop_
_entity_poly.entity_id
_entity_poly.type
_entity_poly.pdbx_seq_one_letter_code
_entity_poly.pdbx_strand_id
1 'polypeptide(L)'
;MKERPLRTTVVGSYPLPGWLEHATAHLDELGPDDVAELVDDAVVCAVHDQVAAGLDVITDGEQTRIDFNLSFYGFLEGLEHEVEPRRRFGPPAHDQRGTHTIVGELAAPRGLGVVAEWERLRRVAPPGPALKASVPGPYTLSGRLVPNERYPDRYAVAEALLPIVAAELEALVEAGCGEITIDEPSMSCYAHREDPARLVDLFNRTVRPVAGRCRLSTHLCFGNYKGRAVGPRRYAPMFPAFLELDVEELHLEMASRELAESELVAEIAERKDVAVGIVDVKSYWIEPPEEVATRVRHFLGLAPPERLSFAPDCGLSQTARWAARQKLRTLVAGVRIVREELGL
;
A
#
# COMPACT_ATOMS: atom_id res chain seq x y z
N MET A 1 -9.99 17.18 -6.50
CA MET A 1 -11.16 16.30 -6.64
C MET A 1 -11.35 15.53 -5.34
N LYS A 2 -12.40 15.87 -4.58
CA LYS A 2 -13.16 14.90 -3.79
C LYS A 2 -14.58 15.02 -4.31
N GLU A 3 -14.88 14.25 -5.35
CA GLU A 3 -16.19 14.34 -6.03
C GLU A 3 -17.27 13.54 -5.30
N ARG A 4 -16.89 12.68 -4.34
CA ARG A 4 -17.83 11.81 -3.62
C ARG A 4 -17.41 11.60 -2.16
N PRO A 5 -18.25 11.94 -1.16
CA PRO A 5 -18.00 11.60 0.24
C PRO A 5 -18.01 10.08 0.48
N LEU A 6 -17.36 9.63 1.57
CA LEU A 6 -17.27 8.22 1.96
C LEU A 6 -16.67 7.32 0.86
N ARG A 7 -15.60 7.75 0.18
CA ARG A 7 -15.00 7.00 -0.95
C ARG A 7 -14.65 5.57 -0.55
N THR A 8 -14.90 4.61 -1.42
CA THR A 8 -14.36 3.26 -1.28
C THR A 8 -13.09 3.11 -2.12
N THR A 9 -12.03 2.59 -1.50
CA THR A 9 -10.72 2.40 -2.13
C THR A 9 -10.08 1.09 -1.69
N VAL A 10 -8.97 0.73 -2.32
CA VAL A 10 -8.02 -0.28 -1.84
C VAL A 10 -6.70 0.36 -1.42
N VAL A 11 -5.84 -0.39 -0.74
CA VAL A 11 -4.46 0.03 -0.46
C VAL A 11 -3.64 0.04 -1.75
N GLY A 12 -3.57 -1.10 -2.43
CA GLY A 12 -2.63 -1.33 -3.53
C GLY A 12 -2.78 -2.76 -4.04
N SER A 13 -1.99 -3.67 -3.50
CA SER A 13 -1.92 -5.06 -3.94
C SER A 13 -3.21 -5.88 -3.87
N TYR A 14 -3.39 -6.77 -4.86
CA TYR A 14 -4.49 -7.72 -4.99
C TYR A 14 -3.96 -9.16 -5.13
N PRO A 15 -4.72 -10.22 -4.77
CA PRO A 15 -4.25 -11.60 -4.92
C PRO A 15 -3.92 -11.95 -6.36
N LEU A 16 -2.73 -12.52 -6.58
CA LEU A 16 -2.35 -13.03 -7.89
C LEU A 16 -3.31 -14.15 -8.33
N PRO A 17 -3.73 -14.20 -9.61
CA PRO A 17 -4.32 -15.39 -10.18
C PRO A 17 -3.39 -16.60 -10.00
N GLY A 18 -3.96 -17.79 -9.80
CA GLY A 18 -3.15 -19.00 -9.58
C GLY A 18 -2.20 -19.34 -10.73
N TRP A 19 -2.55 -18.97 -11.96
CA TRP A 19 -1.69 -19.13 -13.13
C TRP A 19 -0.51 -18.14 -13.12
N LEU A 20 -0.68 -16.93 -12.60
CA LEU A 20 0.39 -15.96 -12.47
C LEU A 20 1.35 -16.40 -11.34
N GLU A 21 0.81 -16.78 -10.18
CA GLU A 21 1.59 -17.34 -9.07
C GLU A 21 2.45 -18.52 -9.56
N HIS A 22 1.87 -19.44 -10.34
CA HIS A 22 2.61 -20.56 -10.91
C HIS A 22 3.73 -20.09 -11.86
N ALA A 23 3.44 -19.14 -12.75
CA ALA A 23 4.41 -18.60 -13.69
C ALA A 23 5.59 -17.89 -13.01
N THR A 24 5.41 -17.27 -11.84
CA THR A 24 6.53 -16.63 -11.11
C THR A 24 7.65 -17.61 -10.74
N ALA A 25 7.34 -18.90 -10.63
CA ALA A 25 8.31 -19.97 -10.35
C ALA A 25 8.90 -20.62 -11.63
N HIS A 26 8.43 -20.24 -12.82
CA HIS A 26 8.82 -20.81 -14.12
C HIS A 26 9.11 -19.70 -15.15
N LEU A 27 9.58 -18.53 -14.69
CA LEU A 27 9.84 -17.38 -15.57
C LEU A 27 10.93 -17.66 -16.61
N ASP A 28 11.84 -18.60 -16.33
CA ASP A 28 12.88 -19.06 -17.25
C ASP A 28 12.35 -19.88 -18.43
N GLU A 29 11.10 -20.35 -18.35
CA GLU A 29 10.41 -21.05 -19.44
C GLU A 29 9.62 -20.10 -20.36
N LEU A 30 9.49 -18.82 -19.99
CA LEU A 30 8.64 -17.84 -20.68
C LEU A 30 9.47 -16.82 -21.46
N GLY A 31 9.02 -16.48 -22.68
CA GLY A 31 9.57 -15.37 -23.44
C GLY A 31 9.12 -14.01 -22.90
N PRO A 32 9.79 -12.91 -23.27
CA PRO A 32 9.40 -11.57 -22.84
C PRO A 32 7.95 -11.20 -23.20
N ASP A 33 7.49 -11.62 -24.37
CA ASP A 33 6.10 -11.36 -24.82
C ASP A 33 5.09 -12.18 -24.03
N ASP A 34 5.42 -13.44 -23.67
CA ASP A 34 4.59 -14.28 -22.81
C ASP A 34 4.41 -13.64 -21.42
N VAL A 35 5.50 -13.14 -20.83
CA VAL A 35 5.46 -12.43 -19.54
C VAL A 35 4.66 -11.13 -19.64
N ALA A 36 4.81 -10.39 -20.74
CA ALA A 36 4.07 -9.14 -20.94
C ALA A 36 2.55 -9.37 -21.04
N GLU A 37 2.12 -10.38 -21.81
CA GLU A 37 0.72 -10.81 -21.95
C GLU A 37 0.16 -11.28 -20.60
N LEU A 38 0.90 -12.17 -19.92
CA LEU A 38 0.54 -12.74 -18.63
C LEU A 38 0.24 -11.66 -17.58
N VAL A 39 1.11 -10.66 -17.47
CA VAL A 39 0.93 -9.54 -16.54
C VAL A 39 -0.25 -8.67 -16.93
N ASP A 40 -0.43 -8.38 -18.22
CA ASP A 40 -1.58 -7.60 -18.70
C ASP A 40 -2.90 -8.24 -18.32
N ASP A 41 -3.04 -9.54 -18.57
CA ASP A 41 -4.24 -10.30 -18.23
C ASP A 41 -4.49 -10.36 -16.72
N ALA A 42 -3.43 -10.35 -15.91
CA ALA A 42 -3.54 -10.37 -14.46
C ALA A 42 -4.07 -9.02 -13.94
N VAL A 43 -3.55 -7.92 -14.48
CA VAL A 43 -4.05 -6.58 -14.16
C VAL A 43 -5.51 -6.42 -14.61
N VAL A 44 -5.87 -6.92 -15.79
CA VAL A 44 -7.28 -6.93 -16.24
C VAL A 44 -8.16 -7.69 -15.25
N CYS A 45 -7.72 -8.85 -14.74
CA CYS A 45 -8.45 -9.60 -13.72
C CYS A 45 -8.63 -8.80 -12.41
N ALA A 46 -7.57 -8.14 -11.93
CA ALA A 46 -7.61 -7.34 -10.70
C ALA A 46 -8.52 -6.11 -10.85
N VAL A 47 -8.41 -5.40 -11.98
CA VAL A 47 -9.26 -4.25 -12.31
C VAL A 47 -10.73 -4.67 -12.44
N HIS A 48 -11.00 -5.78 -13.14
CA HIS A 48 -12.35 -6.31 -13.27
C HIS A 48 -12.99 -6.59 -11.89
N ASP A 49 -12.26 -7.26 -10.99
CA ASP A 49 -12.79 -7.59 -9.66
C ASP A 49 -13.05 -6.34 -8.81
N GLN A 50 -12.19 -5.32 -8.92
CA GLN A 50 -12.33 -4.03 -8.23
C GLN A 50 -13.52 -3.21 -8.78
N VAL A 51 -13.66 -3.11 -10.10
CA VAL A 51 -14.77 -2.40 -10.77
C VAL A 51 -16.10 -3.11 -10.49
N ALA A 52 -16.14 -4.44 -10.58
CA ALA A 52 -17.34 -5.23 -10.30
C ALA A 52 -17.78 -5.15 -8.82
N ALA A 53 -16.87 -4.83 -7.90
CA ALA A 53 -17.22 -4.51 -6.52
C ALA A 53 -17.85 -3.12 -6.37
N GLY A 54 -17.61 -2.20 -7.31
CA GLY A 54 -18.11 -0.82 -7.28
C GLY A 54 -17.22 0.14 -6.50
N LEU A 55 -15.89 -0.08 -6.52
CA LEU A 55 -14.94 0.81 -5.87
C LEU A 55 -14.89 2.19 -6.55
N ASP A 56 -14.76 3.26 -5.74
CA ASP A 56 -14.57 4.62 -6.25
C ASP A 56 -13.13 4.87 -6.68
N VAL A 57 -12.17 4.13 -6.12
CA VAL A 57 -10.73 4.22 -6.44
C VAL A 57 -10.17 2.82 -6.62
N ILE A 58 -9.47 2.60 -7.72
CA ILE A 58 -8.86 1.31 -8.08
C ILE A 58 -7.36 1.45 -8.35
N THR A 59 -6.68 0.31 -8.28
CA THR A 59 -5.26 0.16 -8.60
C THR A 59 -5.08 -0.93 -9.65
N ASP A 60 -3.86 -1.11 -10.14
CA ASP A 60 -3.48 -2.24 -11.00
C ASP A 60 -3.45 -3.59 -10.24
N GLY A 61 -3.62 -3.54 -8.92
CA GLY A 61 -3.50 -4.69 -8.03
C GLY A 61 -2.05 -5.14 -7.81
N GLU A 62 -1.05 -4.37 -8.24
CA GLU A 62 0.39 -4.68 -8.14
C GLU A 62 0.74 -6.05 -8.74
N GLN A 63 0.10 -6.44 -9.85
CA GLN A 63 0.22 -7.79 -10.42
C GLN A 63 1.58 -8.07 -11.11
N THR A 64 2.40 -7.04 -11.27
CA THR A 64 3.82 -7.10 -11.65
C THR A 64 4.76 -7.43 -10.49
N ARG A 65 4.25 -7.43 -9.25
CA ARG A 65 5.05 -7.54 -8.03
C ARG A 65 4.78 -8.88 -7.35
N ILE A 66 5.83 -9.67 -7.11
CA ILE A 66 5.73 -10.90 -6.29
C ILE A 66 5.41 -10.54 -4.84
N ASP A 67 6.02 -9.46 -4.35
CA ASP A 67 5.72 -8.84 -3.07
C ASP A 67 5.76 -7.31 -3.22
N PHE A 68 4.93 -6.62 -2.45
CA PHE A 68 4.71 -5.16 -2.57
C PHE A 68 6.01 -4.34 -2.42
N ASN A 69 7.02 -4.84 -1.71
CA ASN A 69 8.31 -4.16 -1.58
C ASN A 69 9.51 -4.98 -2.10
N LEU A 70 9.46 -6.32 -2.10
CA LEU A 70 10.64 -7.13 -2.46
C LEU A 70 10.97 -7.04 -3.95
N SER A 71 9.97 -6.86 -4.81
CA SER A 71 10.17 -6.78 -6.26
C SER A 71 11.01 -5.55 -6.66
N PHE A 72 10.98 -4.49 -5.82
CA PHE A 72 11.69 -3.25 -6.07
C PHE A 72 13.21 -3.38 -6.01
N TYR A 73 13.75 -4.36 -5.26
CA TYR A 73 15.19 -4.56 -5.21
C TYR A 73 15.77 -4.96 -6.57
N GLY A 74 14.98 -5.59 -7.45
CA GLY A 74 15.40 -5.92 -8.82
C GLY A 74 15.61 -4.70 -9.74
N PHE A 75 15.16 -3.51 -9.30
CA PHE A 75 15.40 -2.24 -10.00
C PHE A 75 16.62 -1.49 -9.46
N LEU A 76 17.15 -1.90 -8.31
CA LEU A 76 18.26 -1.23 -7.65
C LEU A 76 19.61 -1.82 -8.10
N GLU A 77 20.53 -0.94 -8.44
CA GLU A 77 21.94 -1.24 -8.60
C GLU A 77 22.68 -1.09 -7.26
N GLY A 78 23.91 -1.63 -7.18
CA GLY A 78 24.71 -1.59 -5.96
C GLY A 78 24.34 -2.66 -4.92
N LEU A 79 23.52 -3.64 -5.31
CA LEU A 79 23.12 -4.77 -4.48
C LEU A 79 23.75 -6.08 -4.96
N GLU A 80 24.13 -6.92 -4.00
CA GLU A 80 24.30 -8.35 -4.20
C GLU A 80 23.04 -9.04 -3.66
N HIS A 81 22.31 -9.72 -4.55
CA HIS A 81 21.07 -10.39 -4.18
C HIS A 81 21.36 -11.70 -3.45
N GLU A 82 20.68 -11.93 -2.32
CA GLU A 82 20.72 -13.22 -1.66
C GLU A 82 20.18 -14.29 -2.62
N VAL A 83 21.06 -15.21 -3.01
CA VAL A 83 20.75 -16.30 -3.93
C VAL A 83 19.94 -17.39 -3.22
N GLU A 84 20.09 -17.51 -1.89
CA GLU A 84 19.51 -18.61 -1.12
C GLU A 84 18.86 -18.17 0.18
N PRO A 85 17.56 -18.45 0.41
CA PRO A 85 16.87 -18.02 1.62
C PRO A 85 17.43 -18.72 2.85
N ARG A 86 17.72 -17.95 3.89
CA ARG A 86 18.18 -18.46 5.20
C ARG A 86 17.22 -19.47 5.83
N ARG A 87 15.91 -19.36 5.56
CA ARG A 87 14.87 -20.28 6.03
C ARG A 87 13.94 -20.68 4.89
N ARG A 88 13.91 -21.99 4.59
CA ARG A 88 13.04 -22.59 3.55
C ARG A 88 11.80 -23.29 4.11
N PHE A 89 11.92 -23.93 5.27
CA PHE A 89 10.86 -24.80 5.81
C PHE A 89 10.24 -24.22 7.08
N GLY A 90 9.03 -24.68 7.38
CA GLY A 90 8.23 -24.27 8.54
C GLY A 90 7.03 -23.39 8.16
N PRO A 91 6.19 -23.02 9.16
CA PRO A 91 5.07 -22.12 8.93
C PRO A 91 5.55 -20.80 8.28
N PRO A 92 4.84 -20.29 7.26
CA PRO A 92 5.24 -19.04 6.62
C PRO A 92 5.36 -17.89 7.62
N ALA A 93 6.53 -17.24 7.60
CA ALA A 93 6.89 -16.13 8.49
C ALA A 93 7.91 -15.17 7.85
N HIS A 94 8.03 -13.97 8.42
CA HIS A 94 8.82 -12.85 7.86
C HIS A 94 10.33 -13.12 7.72
N ASP A 95 10.84 -14.15 8.39
CA ASP A 95 12.23 -14.61 8.35
C ASP A 95 12.54 -15.54 7.16
N GLN A 96 11.52 -15.91 6.38
CA GLN A 96 11.67 -16.58 5.08
C GLN A 96 11.90 -15.57 3.93
N ARG A 97 11.70 -14.28 4.18
CA ARG A 97 11.96 -13.23 3.19
C ARG A 97 13.44 -12.87 3.18
N GLY A 98 14.03 -12.82 1.98
CA GLY A 98 15.44 -12.56 1.79
C GLY A 98 15.89 -11.15 2.20
N THR A 99 17.21 -10.98 2.29
CA THR A 99 17.92 -9.72 2.52
C THR A 99 18.96 -9.50 1.42
N HIS A 100 19.31 -8.25 1.12
CA HIS A 100 20.27 -7.90 0.07
C HIS A 100 21.47 -7.17 0.68
N THR A 101 22.67 -7.55 0.27
CA THR A 101 23.90 -6.91 0.73
C THR A 101 24.18 -5.69 -0.13
N ILE A 102 24.43 -4.55 0.50
CA ILE A 102 24.85 -3.34 -0.22
C ILE A 102 26.34 -3.45 -0.52
N VAL A 103 26.69 -3.56 -1.81
CA VAL A 103 28.07 -3.70 -2.31
C VAL A 103 28.57 -2.47 -3.06
N GLY A 104 27.67 -1.53 -3.38
CA GLY A 104 27.98 -0.32 -4.13
C GLY A 104 27.09 0.86 -3.75
N GLU A 105 27.12 1.90 -4.58
CA GLU A 105 26.16 3.00 -4.49
C GLU A 105 24.79 2.54 -4.95
N LEU A 106 23.75 2.90 -4.18
CA LEU A 106 22.38 2.58 -4.55
C LEU A 106 21.91 3.54 -5.64
N ALA A 107 21.43 2.98 -6.76
CA ALA A 107 20.87 3.72 -7.88
C ALA A 107 19.74 2.93 -8.53
N ALA A 108 18.84 3.60 -9.26
CA ALA A 108 17.82 2.95 -10.08
C ALA A 108 17.72 3.69 -11.42
N PRO A 109 18.67 3.47 -12.37
CA PRO A 109 18.74 4.28 -13.59
C PRO A 109 17.52 4.10 -14.51
N ARG A 110 16.74 3.04 -14.33
CA ARG A 110 15.49 2.77 -15.07
C ARG A 110 14.24 3.12 -14.27
N GLY A 111 14.36 3.80 -13.14
CA GLY A 111 13.29 3.99 -12.17
C GLY A 111 12.93 2.70 -11.43
N LEU A 112 11.87 2.78 -10.64
CA LEU A 112 11.34 1.70 -9.79
C LEU A 112 10.22 0.89 -10.47
N GLY A 113 9.89 1.20 -11.72
CA GLY A 113 8.95 0.45 -12.55
C GLY A 113 7.48 0.82 -12.37
N VAL A 114 7.14 1.71 -11.43
CA VAL A 114 5.75 2.07 -11.11
C VAL A 114 5.11 2.92 -12.22
N VAL A 115 5.91 3.70 -12.95
CA VAL A 115 5.41 4.42 -14.14
C VAL A 115 4.85 3.44 -15.18
N ALA A 116 5.51 2.30 -15.42
CA ALA A 116 5.01 1.30 -16.36
C ALA A 116 3.74 0.59 -15.86
N GLU A 117 3.65 0.36 -14.55
CA GLU A 117 2.42 -0.15 -13.90
C GLU A 117 1.26 0.85 -14.04
N TRP A 118 1.53 2.13 -13.85
CA TRP A 118 0.57 3.22 -14.02
C TRP A 118 0.06 3.33 -15.47
N GLU A 119 0.95 3.31 -16.46
CA GLU A 119 0.56 3.33 -17.87
C GLU A 119 -0.29 2.13 -18.26
N ARG A 120 0.03 0.94 -17.70
CA ARG A 120 -0.78 -0.27 -17.86
C ARG A 120 -2.17 -0.10 -17.26
N LEU A 121 -2.27 0.39 -16.03
CA LEU A 121 -3.55 0.67 -15.37
C LEU A 121 -4.40 1.64 -16.20
N ARG A 122 -3.82 2.75 -16.67
CA ARG A 122 -4.51 3.73 -17.50
C ARG A 122 -5.07 3.14 -18.79
N ARG A 123 -4.37 2.18 -19.40
CA ARG A 123 -4.79 1.52 -20.63
C ARG A 123 -5.95 0.56 -20.42
N VAL A 124 -5.96 -0.19 -19.31
CA VAL A 124 -6.95 -1.26 -19.08
C VAL A 124 -8.12 -0.84 -18.21
N ALA A 125 -8.01 0.24 -17.45
CA ALA A 125 -9.07 0.71 -16.58
C ALA A 125 -10.25 1.30 -17.39
N PRO A 126 -11.51 0.97 -17.03
CA PRO A 126 -12.67 1.62 -17.61
C PRO A 126 -12.84 3.05 -17.07
N PRO A 127 -13.64 3.90 -17.73
CA PRO A 127 -14.02 5.19 -17.14
C PRO A 127 -14.88 4.98 -15.88
N GLY A 128 -14.86 5.96 -14.97
CA GLY A 128 -15.66 5.96 -13.74
C GLY A 128 -14.83 6.04 -12.47
N PRO A 129 -14.05 5.01 -12.11
CA PRO A 129 -13.24 5.04 -10.90
C PRO A 129 -12.01 5.93 -11.07
N ALA A 130 -11.57 6.54 -9.97
CA ALA A 130 -10.25 7.15 -9.91
C ALA A 130 -9.17 6.07 -9.93
N LEU A 131 -8.03 6.40 -10.52
CA LEU A 131 -6.87 5.49 -10.62
C LEU A 131 -5.80 5.93 -9.64
N LYS A 132 -5.18 4.98 -8.96
CA LYS A 132 -4.17 5.22 -7.93
C LYS A 132 -2.96 4.31 -8.11
N ALA A 133 -1.77 4.86 -7.92
CA ALA A 133 -0.51 4.10 -7.87
C ALA A 133 0.02 4.00 -6.43
N SER A 134 0.72 2.91 -6.10
CA SER A 134 1.42 2.74 -4.83
C SER A 134 2.93 2.70 -5.03
N VAL A 135 3.69 3.39 -4.18
CA VAL A 135 5.16 3.38 -4.18
C VAL A 135 5.64 3.10 -2.76
N PRO A 136 6.49 2.08 -2.51
CA PRO A 136 7.04 1.88 -1.17
C PRO A 136 7.97 3.04 -0.80
N GLY A 137 7.81 3.57 0.41
CA GLY A 137 8.66 4.65 0.89
C GLY A 137 10.08 4.19 1.23
N PRO A 138 11.05 5.12 1.34
CA PRO A 138 12.45 4.80 1.53
C PRO A 138 12.73 4.07 2.85
N TYR A 139 11.98 4.37 3.91
CA TYR A 139 12.18 3.68 5.19
C TYR A 139 11.72 2.22 5.10
N THR A 140 10.64 1.95 4.38
CA THR A 140 10.19 0.58 4.10
C THR A 140 11.13 -0.18 3.16
N LEU A 141 11.62 0.45 2.08
CA LEU A 141 12.59 -0.15 1.18
C LEU A 141 13.94 -0.44 1.85
N SER A 142 14.38 0.35 2.83
CA SER A 142 15.61 0.05 3.57
C SER A 142 15.56 -1.26 4.37
N GLY A 143 14.36 -1.79 4.66
CA GLY A 143 14.15 -2.85 5.65
C GLY A 143 14.74 -4.22 5.30
N ARG A 144 15.10 -4.47 4.04
CA ARG A 144 15.77 -5.72 3.61
C ARG A 144 17.18 -5.50 3.07
N LEU A 145 17.72 -4.28 3.19
CA LEU A 145 19.09 -3.98 2.83
C LEU A 145 19.97 -4.06 4.07
N VAL A 146 21.08 -4.79 3.98
CA VAL A 146 22.01 -4.98 5.10
C VAL A 146 22.92 -3.74 5.21
N PRO A 147 22.91 -3.01 6.36
CA PRO A 147 23.81 -1.89 6.59
C PRO A 147 25.29 -2.29 6.50
N ASN A 148 26.15 -1.34 6.14
CA ASN A 148 27.60 -1.52 6.01
C ASN A 148 28.36 -0.26 6.47
N GLU A 149 29.67 -0.17 6.25
CA GLU A 149 30.45 1.01 6.66
C GLU A 149 30.02 2.32 5.98
N ARG A 150 29.52 2.26 4.74
CA ARG A 150 29.03 3.42 3.98
C ARG A 150 27.65 3.86 4.45
N TYR A 151 26.79 2.91 4.79
CA TYR A 151 25.43 3.12 5.28
C TYR A 151 25.29 2.41 6.63
N PRO A 152 25.67 3.07 7.74
CA PRO A 152 25.90 2.41 9.03
C PRO A 152 24.64 1.87 9.71
N ASP A 153 23.47 2.39 9.35
CA ASP A 153 22.20 1.98 9.90
C ASP A 153 21.08 2.05 8.86
N ARG A 154 19.90 1.56 9.25
CA ARG A 154 18.71 1.56 8.40
C ARG A 154 18.32 2.95 7.91
N TYR A 155 18.50 3.97 8.74
CA TYR A 155 18.14 5.33 8.38
C TYR A 155 19.09 5.90 7.32
N ALA A 156 20.39 5.65 7.44
CA ALA A 156 21.37 6.02 6.43
C ALA A 156 21.10 5.34 5.07
N VAL A 157 20.63 4.09 5.09
CA VAL A 157 20.16 3.40 3.88
C VAL A 157 18.90 4.09 3.33
N ALA A 158 17.93 4.42 4.17
CA ALA A 158 16.71 5.11 3.75
C ALA A 158 17.00 6.49 3.13
N GLU A 159 17.96 7.24 3.68
CA GLU A 159 18.45 8.50 3.12
C GLU A 159 19.05 8.33 1.72
N ALA A 160 19.77 7.22 1.48
CA ALA A 160 20.32 6.90 0.17
C ALA A 160 19.22 6.53 -0.86
N LEU A 161 18.11 5.95 -0.40
CA LEU A 161 16.97 5.58 -1.23
C LEU A 161 16.01 6.76 -1.50
N LEU A 162 16.00 7.79 -0.65
CA LEU A 162 15.13 8.96 -0.78
C LEU A 162 15.16 9.59 -2.18
N PRO A 163 16.31 9.94 -2.79
CA PRO A 163 16.32 10.56 -4.11
C PRO A 163 15.77 9.63 -5.20
N ILE A 164 15.90 8.31 -5.04
CA ILE A 164 15.37 7.32 -5.98
C ILE A 164 13.83 7.30 -5.92
N VAL A 165 13.28 7.25 -4.71
CA VAL A 165 11.82 7.26 -4.51
C VAL A 165 11.23 8.60 -4.96
N ALA A 166 11.87 9.72 -4.63
CA ALA A 166 11.42 11.05 -5.05
C ALA A 166 11.35 11.18 -6.58
N ALA A 167 12.37 10.68 -7.30
CA ALA A 167 12.38 10.69 -8.76
C ALA A 167 11.25 9.84 -9.37
N GLU A 168 10.94 8.68 -8.78
CA GLU A 168 9.79 7.86 -9.23
C GLU A 168 8.46 8.58 -9.03
N LEU A 169 8.28 9.24 -7.88
CA LEU A 169 7.08 10.04 -7.60
C LEU A 169 6.92 11.18 -8.62
N GLU A 170 7.99 11.91 -8.91
CA GLU A 170 7.97 12.96 -9.94
C GLU A 170 7.59 12.40 -11.31
N ALA A 171 8.20 11.27 -11.71
CA ALA A 171 7.90 10.63 -12.98
C ALA A 171 6.43 10.18 -13.09
N LEU A 172 5.83 9.68 -12.00
CA LEU A 172 4.40 9.35 -11.94
C LEU A 172 3.51 10.58 -12.13
N VAL A 173 3.84 11.70 -11.49
CA VAL A 173 3.10 12.96 -11.67
C VAL A 173 3.21 13.46 -13.11
N GLU A 174 4.40 13.42 -13.72
CA GLU A 174 4.60 13.77 -15.13
C GLU A 174 3.84 12.83 -16.08
N ALA A 175 3.71 11.55 -15.72
CA ALA A 175 2.89 10.56 -16.45
C ALA A 175 1.37 10.74 -16.20
N GLY A 176 0.96 11.78 -15.47
CA GLY A 176 -0.43 12.14 -15.22
C GLY A 176 -1.09 11.37 -14.07
N CYS A 177 -0.32 10.78 -13.15
CA CYS A 177 -0.86 10.11 -11.97
C CYS A 177 -1.45 11.12 -10.98
N GLY A 178 -2.78 11.11 -10.84
CA GLY A 178 -3.52 12.05 -10.00
C GLY A 178 -3.60 11.66 -8.52
N GLU A 179 -3.42 10.38 -8.18
CA GLU A 179 -3.43 9.86 -6.81
C GLU A 179 -2.29 8.88 -6.58
N ILE A 180 -1.44 9.16 -5.59
CA ILE A 180 -0.28 8.32 -5.22
C ILE A 180 -0.36 7.98 -3.73
N THR A 181 -0.21 6.69 -3.40
CA THR A 181 0.01 6.24 -2.02
C THR A 181 1.47 5.88 -1.82
N ILE A 182 2.10 6.45 -0.79
CA ILE A 182 3.42 6.03 -0.34
C ILE A 182 3.23 4.98 0.77
N ASP A 183 3.71 3.77 0.57
CA ASP A 183 3.56 2.68 1.55
C ASP A 183 4.70 2.73 2.56
N GLU A 184 4.38 3.10 3.81
CA GLU A 184 5.33 3.15 4.92
C GLU A 184 4.93 2.28 6.14
N PRO A 185 4.59 0.99 5.95
CA PRO A 185 4.27 0.11 7.09
C PRO A 185 5.45 -0.05 8.05
N SER A 186 6.69 0.13 7.58
CA SER A 186 7.85 0.10 8.46
C SER A 186 7.90 1.29 9.42
N MET A 187 7.42 2.47 9.02
CA MET A 187 7.34 3.59 9.95
C MET A 187 6.43 3.20 11.12
N SER A 188 5.24 2.65 10.83
CA SER A 188 4.31 2.19 11.87
C SER A 188 4.82 1.04 12.72
N CYS A 189 5.48 0.04 12.10
CA CYS A 189 5.98 -1.12 12.83
C CYS A 189 7.15 -0.79 13.78
N TYR A 190 7.91 0.28 13.51
CA TYR A 190 9.15 0.60 14.21
C TYR A 190 9.10 1.92 15.00
N ALA A 191 8.11 2.79 14.81
CA ALA A 191 7.99 4.08 15.51
C ALA A 191 8.14 4.00 17.05
N HIS A 192 7.72 2.89 17.68
CA HIS A 192 7.86 2.67 19.12
C HIS A 192 9.32 2.64 19.65
N ARG A 193 10.31 2.59 18.75
CA ARG A 193 11.75 2.56 19.07
C ARG A 193 12.57 3.50 18.19
N GLU A 194 11.91 4.33 17.39
CA GLU A 194 12.52 5.34 16.53
C GLU A 194 12.10 6.73 17.02
N ASP A 195 12.73 7.78 16.50
CA ASP A 195 12.24 9.15 16.66
C ASP A 195 11.16 9.44 15.60
N PRO A 196 9.88 9.65 15.98
CA PRO A 196 8.81 9.91 15.02
C PRO A 196 9.03 11.18 14.20
N ALA A 197 9.65 12.23 14.78
CA ALA A 197 9.90 13.48 14.05
C ALA A 197 10.94 13.26 12.94
N ARG A 198 11.92 12.39 13.19
CA ARG A 198 12.95 12.01 12.20
C ARG A 198 12.37 11.17 11.06
N LEU A 199 11.35 10.33 11.32
CA LEU A 199 10.62 9.60 10.29
C LEU A 199 9.78 10.54 9.41
N VAL A 200 9.09 11.51 10.04
CA VAL A 200 8.31 12.53 9.34
C VAL A 200 9.20 13.39 8.44
N ASP A 201 10.37 13.84 8.92
CA ASP A 201 11.31 14.62 8.11
C ASP A 201 11.76 13.87 6.86
N LEU A 202 12.12 12.58 7.01
CA LEU A 202 12.50 11.72 5.88
C LEU A 202 11.35 11.61 4.86
N PHE A 203 10.14 11.34 5.33
CA PHE A 203 8.96 11.23 4.49
C PHE A 203 8.70 12.53 3.73
N ASN A 204 8.64 13.66 4.43
CA ASN A 204 8.32 14.97 3.86
C ASN A 204 9.36 15.40 2.82
N ARG A 205 10.66 15.14 3.07
CA ARG A 205 11.71 15.37 2.06
C ARG A 205 11.54 14.49 0.82
N THR A 206 11.04 13.26 0.98
CA THR A 206 10.79 12.33 -0.13
C THR A 206 9.67 12.83 -1.04
N VAL A 207 8.56 13.31 -0.47
CA VAL A 207 7.37 13.72 -1.23
C VAL A 207 7.38 15.19 -1.67
N ARG A 208 8.28 16.01 -1.12
CA ARG A 208 8.38 17.45 -1.41
C ARG A 208 8.32 17.82 -2.90
N PRO A 209 8.97 17.11 -3.84
CA PRO A 209 8.92 17.47 -5.25
C PRO A 209 7.54 17.31 -5.92
N VAL A 210 6.65 16.53 -5.31
CA VAL A 210 5.30 16.24 -5.80
C VAL A 210 4.18 16.81 -4.94
N ALA A 211 4.52 17.43 -3.80
CA ALA A 211 3.55 18.04 -2.89
C ALA A 211 2.67 19.08 -3.63
N GLY A 212 1.35 18.95 -3.49
CA GLY A 212 0.36 19.83 -4.13
C GLY A 212 0.17 19.61 -5.64
N ARG A 213 0.87 18.64 -6.26
CA ARG A 213 0.77 18.34 -7.71
C ARG A 213 -0.13 17.15 -8.02
N CYS A 214 -0.33 16.29 -7.03
CA CYS A 214 -1.27 15.16 -7.05
C CYS A 214 -1.86 14.99 -5.65
N ARG A 215 -2.84 14.09 -5.50
CA ARG A 215 -3.32 13.69 -4.18
C ARG A 215 -2.39 12.62 -3.60
N LEU A 216 -1.69 12.96 -2.53
CA LEU A 216 -0.81 12.08 -1.80
C LEU A 216 -1.55 11.44 -0.62
N SER A 217 -1.21 10.18 -0.37
CA SER A 217 -1.62 9.45 0.80
C SER A 217 -0.48 8.60 1.33
N THR A 218 -0.53 8.20 2.59
CA THR A 218 0.37 7.17 3.11
C THR A 218 -0.40 6.06 3.82
N HIS A 219 0.07 4.83 3.64
CA HIS A 219 -0.50 3.67 4.30
C HIS A 219 0.31 3.28 5.53
N LEU A 220 -0.35 3.36 6.68
CA LEU A 220 0.19 3.02 7.99
C LEU A 220 -0.47 1.73 8.49
N CYS A 221 0.26 0.63 8.44
CA CYS A 221 -0.21 -0.66 8.94
C CYS A 221 0.89 -1.40 9.69
N PHE A 222 0.55 -2.53 10.31
CA PHE A 222 1.47 -3.27 11.16
C PHE A 222 2.06 -4.50 10.47
N GLY A 223 2.01 -4.52 9.13
CA GLY A 223 2.50 -5.60 8.29
C GLY A 223 1.45 -6.69 8.03
N ASN A 224 1.54 -7.28 6.84
CA ASN A 224 0.71 -8.40 6.42
C ASN A 224 1.55 -9.38 5.60
N TYR A 225 2.16 -10.36 6.27
CA TYR A 225 2.70 -11.53 5.56
C TYR A 225 1.96 -12.76 6.02
N LYS A 226 1.18 -13.36 5.10
CA LYS A 226 0.32 -14.51 5.40
C LYS A 226 -0.55 -14.29 6.65
N GLY A 227 -1.12 -13.08 6.79
CA GLY A 227 -1.98 -12.70 7.91
C GLY A 227 -1.25 -12.30 9.20
N ARG A 228 0.08 -12.12 9.17
CA ARG A 228 0.88 -11.82 10.37
C ARG A 228 1.43 -10.39 10.39
N ALA A 229 1.14 -9.68 11.48
CA ALA A 229 1.75 -8.41 11.83
C ALA A 229 3.22 -8.59 12.26
N VAL A 230 4.03 -7.54 12.08
CA VAL A 230 5.47 -7.47 12.41
C VAL A 230 5.71 -6.71 13.71
N GLY A 231 5.03 -5.58 13.90
CA GLY A 231 5.26 -4.65 15.01
C GLY A 231 4.11 -4.60 16.03
N PRO A 232 4.28 -3.85 17.12
CA PRO A 232 3.19 -3.52 18.02
C PRO A 232 2.05 -2.84 17.25
N ARG A 233 0.83 -3.38 17.36
CA ARG A 233 -0.36 -2.86 16.66
C ARG A 233 -0.94 -1.64 17.39
N ARG A 234 -0.15 -0.57 17.52
CA ARG A 234 -0.49 0.66 18.24
C ARG A 234 -0.06 1.90 17.45
N TYR A 235 -0.95 2.88 17.34
CA TYR A 235 -0.67 4.17 16.71
C TYR A 235 -0.06 5.19 17.66
N ALA A 236 -0.34 5.10 18.97
CA ALA A 236 0.14 6.05 19.98
C ALA A 236 1.63 6.49 19.84
N PRO A 237 2.59 5.61 19.49
CA PRO A 237 3.99 6.05 19.32
C PRO A 237 4.25 6.99 18.13
N MET A 238 3.36 7.06 17.15
CA MET A 238 3.48 7.90 15.96
C MET A 238 2.86 9.29 16.15
N PHE A 239 1.84 9.40 16.99
CA PHE A 239 1.05 10.61 17.16
C PHE A 239 1.51 11.41 18.40
N PRO A 240 1.53 12.76 18.33
CA PRO A 240 0.98 13.59 17.26
C PRO A 240 1.92 13.84 16.07
N ALA A 241 3.18 13.37 16.10
CA ALA A 241 4.18 13.72 15.09
C ALA A 241 3.73 13.42 13.65
N PHE A 242 3.06 12.28 13.41
CA PHE A 242 2.62 11.87 12.08
C PHE A 242 1.49 12.73 11.50
N LEU A 243 0.89 13.64 12.29
CA LEU A 243 0.01 14.69 11.75
C LEU A 243 0.78 15.69 10.86
N GLU A 244 2.10 15.76 10.98
CA GLU A 244 2.96 16.65 10.20
C GLU A 244 3.47 15.99 8.90
N LEU A 245 3.02 14.78 8.56
CA LEU A 245 3.31 14.16 7.26
C LEU A 245 2.69 14.99 6.12
N ASP A 246 3.47 15.29 5.08
CA ASP A 246 3.05 16.08 3.92
C ASP A 246 2.22 15.24 2.93
N VAL A 247 1.03 14.81 3.38
CA VAL A 247 0.01 14.12 2.58
C VAL A 247 -1.38 14.70 2.82
N GLU A 248 -2.26 14.52 1.84
CA GLU A 248 -3.69 14.84 1.95
C GLU A 248 -4.45 13.78 2.75
N GLU A 249 -4.05 12.51 2.74
CA GLU A 249 -4.77 11.41 3.42
C GLU A 249 -3.86 10.44 4.19
N LEU A 250 -4.27 10.09 5.41
CA LEU A 250 -3.66 8.99 6.17
C LEU A 250 -4.56 7.75 6.10
N HIS A 251 -3.98 6.59 5.75
CA HIS A 251 -4.68 5.32 5.77
C HIS A 251 -4.29 4.48 6.98
N LEU A 252 -5.27 4.17 7.84
CA LEU A 252 -5.10 3.42 9.08
C LEU A 252 -5.72 2.01 9.02
N GLU A 253 -4.95 0.99 9.41
CA GLU A 253 -5.43 -0.35 9.82
C GLU A 253 -6.26 -0.27 11.12
N MET A 254 -7.55 -0.68 11.09
CA MET A 254 -8.47 -0.65 12.23
C MET A 254 -9.24 -1.96 12.46
N ALA A 255 -9.73 -2.65 11.42
CA ALA A 255 -10.66 -3.77 11.56
C ALA A 255 -10.06 -4.97 12.32
N SER A 256 -8.85 -5.38 11.96
CA SER A 256 -8.08 -6.47 12.59
C SER A 256 -7.59 -6.13 14.00
N ARG A 257 -7.84 -4.89 14.44
CA ARG A 257 -7.52 -4.34 15.76
C ARG A 257 -8.76 -3.99 16.56
N GLU A 258 -9.94 -4.48 16.15
CA GLU A 258 -11.22 -4.21 16.81
C GLU A 258 -11.49 -2.71 16.98
N LEU A 259 -11.06 -1.91 15.97
CA LEU A 259 -11.17 -0.44 15.94
C LEU A 259 -10.42 0.26 17.09
N ALA A 260 -9.40 -0.38 17.68
CA ALA A 260 -8.57 0.23 18.71
C ALA A 260 -7.92 1.54 18.23
N GLU A 261 -7.95 2.56 19.09
CA GLU A 261 -7.47 3.92 18.81
C GLU A 261 -8.28 4.65 17.71
N SER A 262 -9.57 4.30 17.54
CA SER A 262 -10.44 4.95 16.55
C SER A 262 -10.58 6.47 16.74
N GLU A 263 -10.42 6.97 17.96
CA GLU A 263 -10.44 8.39 18.30
C GLU A 263 -9.39 9.22 17.53
N LEU A 264 -8.29 8.60 17.06
CA LEU A 264 -7.30 9.25 16.21
C LEU A 264 -7.89 9.69 14.86
N VAL A 265 -8.98 9.08 14.40
CA VAL A 265 -9.67 9.52 13.18
C VAL A 265 -10.20 10.94 13.33
N ALA A 266 -10.70 11.32 14.51
CA ALA A 266 -11.14 12.69 14.77
C ALA A 266 -9.96 13.66 14.72
N GLU A 267 -8.86 13.33 15.42
CA GLU A 267 -7.64 14.16 15.46
C GLU A 267 -7.03 14.38 14.07
N ILE A 268 -6.98 13.34 13.23
CA ILE A 268 -6.48 13.46 11.86
C ILE A 268 -7.44 14.27 10.99
N ALA A 269 -8.76 14.04 11.12
CA ALA A 269 -9.78 14.68 10.30
C ALA A 269 -9.87 16.20 10.48
N GLU A 270 -9.32 16.73 11.59
CA GLU A 270 -9.17 18.18 11.79
C GLU A 270 -8.26 18.83 10.75
N ARG A 271 -7.29 18.07 10.21
CA ARG A 271 -6.23 18.60 9.33
C ARG A 271 -6.19 17.94 7.96
N LYS A 272 -6.52 16.66 7.88
CA LYS A 272 -6.30 15.78 6.73
C LYS A 272 -7.52 14.91 6.46
N ASP A 273 -7.50 14.23 5.33
CA ASP A 273 -8.43 13.14 5.06
C ASP A 273 -7.97 11.87 5.77
N VAL A 274 -8.90 10.95 6.00
CA VAL A 274 -8.62 9.65 6.61
C VAL A 274 -9.23 8.53 5.78
N ALA A 275 -8.39 7.62 5.31
CA ALA A 275 -8.84 6.32 4.83
C ALA A 275 -8.84 5.34 6.00
N VAL A 276 -9.99 4.72 6.28
CA VAL A 276 -10.16 3.83 7.42
C VAL A 276 -10.28 2.38 6.95
N GLY A 277 -9.40 1.54 7.46
CA GLY A 277 -9.40 0.09 7.25
C GLY A 277 -10.56 -0.56 8.02
N ILE A 278 -11.67 -0.85 7.34
CA ILE A 278 -12.87 -1.42 7.98
C ILE A 278 -13.15 -2.87 7.59
N VAL A 279 -12.25 -3.48 6.83
CA VAL A 279 -12.26 -4.91 6.45
C VAL A 279 -10.93 -5.55 6.83
N ASP A 280 -10.99 -6.62 7.62
CA ASP A 280 -9.82 -7.36 8.10
C ASP A 280 -9.29 -8.30 7.00
N VAL A 281 -8.13 -7.97 6.44
CA VAL A 281 -7.48 -8.77 5.39
C VAL A 281 -6.65 -9.94 5.93
N LYS A 282 -6.49 -10.03 7.25
CA LYS A 282 -5.77 -11.08 7.98
C LYS A 282 -6.69 -12.21 8.45
N SER A 283 -8.00 -12.10 8.17
CA SER A 283 -9.02 -13.09 8.52
C SER A 283 -9.79 -13.59 7.30
N TYR A 284 -10.21 -14.87 7.34
CA TYR A 284 -11.13 -15.46 6.35
C TYR A 284 -12.61 -15.18 6.64
N TRP A 285 -12.92 -14.59 7.78
CA TRP A 285 -14.28 -14.12 8.05
C TRP A 285 -14.63 -13.01 7.07
N ILE A 286 -15.72 -13.19 6.31
CA ILE A 286 -16.25 -12.17 5.40
C ILE A 286 -17.24 -11.32 6.19
N GLU A 287 -16.91 -10.06 6.39
CA GLU A 287 -17.74 -9.12 7.13
C GLU A 287 -19.07 -8.89 6.38
N PRO A 288 -20.22 -9.08 7.04
CA PRO A 288 -21.51 -8.74 6.44
C PRO A 288 -21.60 -7.23 6.11
N PRO A 289 -22.30 -6.83 5.05
CA PRO A 289 -22.49 -5.41 4.72
C PRO A 289 -23.02 -4.56 5.88
N GLU A 290 -23.87 -5.12 6.75
CA GLU A 290 -24.47 -4.45 7.90
C GLU A 290 -23.46 -4.19 9.02
N GLU A 291 -22.50 -5.11 9.19
CA GLU A 291 -21.36 -4.95 10.10
C GLU A 291 -20.43 -3.85 9.57
N VAL A 292 -20.13 -3.85 8.26
CA VAL A 292 -19.39 -2.77 7.59
C VAL A 292 -20.10 -1.43 7.77
N ALA A 293 -21.41 -1.36 7.54
CA ALA A 293 -22.21 -0.15 7.73
C ALA A 293 -22.18 0.35 9.18
N THR A 294 -22.19 -0.56 10.16
CA THR A 294 -22.05 -0.21 11.58
C THR A 294 -20.71 0.47 11.85
N ARG A 295 -19.61 -0.04 11.28
CA ARG A 295 -18.28 0.58 11.37
C ARG A 295 -18.24 1.95 10.69
N VAL A 296 -18.86 2.09 9.52
CA VAL A 296 -18.97 3.38 8.82
C VAL A 296 -19.69 4.42 9.68
N ARG A 297 -20.82 4.06 10.31
CA ARG A 297 -21.56 4.95 11.23
C ARG A 297 -20.73 5.33 12.47
N HIS A 298 -19.94 4.40 12.99
CA HIS A 298 -18.99 4.71 14.08
C HIS A 298 -18.02 5.84 13.68
N PHE A 299 -17.38 5.73 12.50
CA PHE A 299 -16.43 6.75 12.04
C PHE A 299 -17.10 8.07 11.62
N LEU A 300 -18.36 8.04 11.17
CA LEU A 300 -19.15 9.26 10.97
C LEU A 300 -19.41 10.04 12.27
N GLY A 301 -19.39 9.37 13.42
CA GLY A 301 -19.44 10.03 14.73
C GLY A 301 -18.14 10.77 15.09
N LEU A 302 -17.05 10.52 14.36
CA LEU A 302 -15.72 11.05 14.66
C LEU A 302 -15.24 12.08 13.62
N ALA A 303 -15.68 11.96 12.36
CA ALA A 303 -15.24 12.83 11.28
C ALA A 303 -16.37 13.05 10.26
N PRO A 304 -16.41 14.21 9.59
CA PRO A 304 -17.43 14.50 8.60
C PRO A 304 -17.25 13.62 7.34
N PRO A 305 -18.33 13.31 6.61
CA PRO A 305 -18.31 12.34 5.51
C PRO A 305 -17.35 12.70 4.38
N GLU A 306 -17.12 13.98 4.13
CA GLU A 306 -16.17 14.49 3.14
C GLU A 306 -14.71 14.26 3.53
N ARG A 307 -14.39 13.97 4.80
CA ARG A 307 -13.03 13.64 5.25
C ARG A 307 -12.75 12.14 5.26
N LEU A 308 -13.77 11.30 5.11
CA LEU A 308 -13.66 9.85 5.25
C LEU A 308 -13.60 9.12 3.90
N SER A 309 -12.65 8.19 3.83
CA SER A 309 -12.58 7.12 2.83
C SER A 309 -12.55 5.77 3.57
N PHE A 310 -12.99 4.69 2.93
CA PHE A 310 -13.03 3.35 3.51
C PHE A 310 -12.34 2.34 2.61
N ALA A 311 -11.56 1.47 3.24
CA ALA A 311 -10.72 0.50 2.56
C ALA A 311 -10.58 -0.79 3.38
N PRO A 312 -9.98 -1.84 2.82
CA PRO A 312 -9.41 -2.93 3.61
C PRO A 312 -8.22 -2.45 4.45
N ASP A 313 -7.96 -3.12 5.57
CA ASP A 313 -6.90 -2.80 6.54
C ASP A 313 -5.49 -2.70 5.97
N CYS A 314 -5.20 -3.45 4.91
CA CYS A 314 -3.91 -3.52 4.24
C CYS A 314 -4.15 -4.03 2.80
N GLY A 315 -3.11 -4.14 1.98
CA GLY A 315 -3.18 -4.81 0.68
C GLY A 315 -3.77 -6.23 0.78
N LEU A 316 -4.50 -6.64 -0.26
CA LEU A 316 -5.22 -7.91 -0.33
C LEU A 316 -4.36 -9.06 -0.87
N SER A 317 -3.12 -8.83 -1.34
CA SER A 317 -2.26 -9.88 -1.93
C SER A 317 -2.09 -11.15 -1.10
N GLN A 318 -2.16 -11.04 0.24
CA GLN A 318 -2.05 -12.18 1.15
C GLN A 318 -3.40 -12.81 1.52
N THR A 319 -4.51 -12.30 1.00
CA THR A 319 -5.87 -12.82 1.18
C THR A 319 -6.20 -13.77 0.02
N ALA A 320 -6.89 -14.88 0.27
CA ALA A 320 -7.31 -15.76 -0.82
C ALA A 320 -8.21 -15.00 -1.82
N ARG A 321 -8.01 -15.20 -3.13
CA ARG A 321 -8.73 -14.43 -4.17
C ARG A 321 -10.25 -14.51 -4.05
N TRP A 322 -10.81 -15.68 -3.73
CA TRP A 322 -12.27 -15.82 -3.53
C TRP A 322 -12.77 -14.94 -2.38
N ALA A 323 -12.00 -14.82 -1.30
CA ALA A 323 -12.33 -14.01 -0.13
C ALA A 323 -12.14 -12.53 -0.42
N ALA A 324 -11.07 -12.14 -1.13
CA ALA A 324 -10.81 -10.76 -1.54
C ALA A 324 -11.97 -10.19 -2.37
N ARG A 325 -12.50 -10.96 -3.34
CA ARG A 325 -13.68 -10.56 -4.13
C ARG A 325 -14.91 -10.32 -3.26
N GLN A 326 -15.16 -11.20 -2.30
CA GLN A 326 -16.31 -11.06 -1.39
C GLN A 326 -16.13 -9.87 -0.45
N LYS A 327 -14.94 -9.70 0.14
CA LYS A 327 -14.58 -8.58 1.02
C LYS A 327 -14.73 -7.21 0.35
N LEU A 328 -14.31 -7.07 -0.91
CA LEU A 328 -14.53 -5.83 -1.65
C LEU A 328 -16.02 -5.56 -1.89
N ARG A 329 -16.80 -6.58 -2.24
CA ARG A 329 -18.25 -6.42 -2.43
C ARG A 329 -18.95 -6.01 -1.13
N THR A 330 -18.58 -6.60 0.01
CA THR A 330 -19.20 -6.26 1.29
C THR A 330 -18.77 -4.90 1.80
N LEU A 331 -17.50 -4.51 1.57
CA LEU A 331 -17.01 -3.14 1.81
C LEU A 331 -17.89 -2.11 1.09
N VAL A 332 -18.05 -2.26 -0.23
CA VAL A 332 -18.83 -1.31 -1.03
C VAL A 332 -20.30 -1.35 -0.65
N ALA A 333 -20.89 -2.54 -0.46
CA ALA A 333 -22.28 -2.67 -0.05
C ALA A 333 -22.57 -1.99 1.29
N GLY A 334 -21.70 -2.17 2.29
CA GLY A 334 -21.86 -1.56 3.61
C GLY A 334 -21.71 -0.04 3.59
N VAL A 335 -20.74 0.50 2.84
CA VAL A 335 -20.60 1.95 2.65
C VAL A 335 -21.79 2.53 1.90
N ARG A 336 -22.32 1.81 0.90
CA ARG A 336 -23.50 2.24 0.14
C ARG A 336 -24.75 2.36 1.02
N ILE A 337 -24.98 1.42 1.95
CA ILE A 337 -26.09 1.51 2.90
C ILE A 337 -26.08 2.87 3.62
N VAL A 338 -24.91 3.29 4.11
CA VAL A 338 -24.79 4.55 4.84
C VAL A 338 -24.85 5.78 3.92
N ARG A 339 -24.36 5.69 2.69
CA ARG A 339 -24.55 6.75 1.68
C ARG A 339 -26.03 6.98 1.40
N GLU A 340 -26.82 5.91 1.23
CA GLU A 340 -28.26 5.98 1.01
C GLU A 340 -29.00 6.62 2.21
N GLU A 341 -28.60 6.28 3.44
CA GLU A 341 -29.13 6.89 4.68
C GLU A 341 -28.86 8.41 4.76
N LEU A 342 -27.73 8.87 4.22
CA LEU A 342 -27.34 10.27 4.19
C LEU A 342 -27.83 11.02 2.94
N GLY A 343 -28.43 10.33 1.96
CA GLY A 343 -28.84 10.90 0.68
C GLY A 343 -27.67 11.32 -0.24
N LEU A 344 -26.55 10.57 -0.18
CA LEU A 344 -25.30 10.82 -0.91
C LEU A 344 -25.10 9.96 -2.18
#